data_AF-A0A225UK86-F1
#
_entry.id   AF-A0A225UK86-F1
#
_cell.length_a   1.000
_cell.length_b   1.000
_cell.length_c   1.000
_cell.angle_alpha   90.00
_cell.angle_beta   90.00
_cell.angle_gamma   90.00
#
_symmetry.space_group_name_H-M   'P 1'
#
loop_
_entity.id
_entity.type
_entity.pdbx_description
1 polymer ?
#
loop_
_entity_poly.entity_id
_entity_poly.type
_entity_poly.pdbx_seq_one_letter_code
_entity_poly.pdbx_strand_id
1 'polypeptide(L)'
;MDGRLAEMLRFYATLHWGPSIRGRTTFKRRLDAARSFEDVLSCNEPVPVDPLTEIGRELAAAQAALKSAEASHTVIENKLFAEQCARANAETWAQQFSADRDAAHKEVKLVKSREASLNVQISENVVIKSHQEMYDRLENRFQLALRSNEILTKEVNHGRSEYLVGIQAFKKSHENLHKILCQTDPKETTLTLKLRERNRDLVRRVKRLEKANSALSSRLRLEVMDPEALVIMVKGGFSSSICLSVS
;
A
#
# COMPACT_ATOMS: atom_id res chain seq x y z
N MET A 1 -86.81 -112.85 8.95
CA MET A 1 -85.65 -111.98 9.26
C MET A 1 -86.23 -110.63 9.66
N ASP A 2 -86.18 -110.32 10.94
CA ASP A 2 -86.93 -109.22 11.57
C ASP A 2 -86.49 -107.84 11.08
N GLY A 3 -87.45 -106.98 10.73
CA GLY A 3 -87.22 -105.62 10.23
C GLY A 3 -86.39 -104.71 11.16
N ARG A 4 -86.25 -105.09 12.44
CA ARG A 4 -85.41 -104.41 13.44
C ARG A 4 -83.92 -104.46 13.11
N LEU A 5 -83.43 -105.57 12.53
CA LEU A 5 -82.02 -105.73 12.20
C LEU A 5 -81.62 -104.80 11.05
N ALA A 6 -82.48 -104.70 10.03
CA ALA A 6 -82.27 -103.83 8.87
C ALA A 6 -82.26 -102.33 9.24
N GLU A 7 -83.05 -101.92 10.23
CA GLU A 7 -83.08 -100.53 10.72
C GLU A 7 -81.82 -100.17 11.52
N MET A 8 -81.37 -101.08 12.38
CA MET A 8 -80.13 -100.90 13.15
C MET A 8 -78.90 -100.85 12.24
N LEU A 9 -78.89 -101.66 11.18
CA LEU A 9 -77.84 -101.66 10.16
C LEU A 9 -77.83 -100.35 9.37
N ARG A 10 -78.98 -99.81 8.97
CA ARG A 10 -79.08 -98.48 8.31
C ARG A 10 -78.60 -97.34 9.21
N PHE A 11 -78.90 -97.42 10.51
CA PHE A 11 -78.41 -96.46 11.49
C PHE A 11 -76.88 -96.52 11.65
N TYR A 12 -76.33 -97.74 11.78
CA TYR A 12 -74.88 -97.95 11.88
C TYR A 12 -74.13 -97.51 10.62
N ALA A 13 -74.65 -97.88 9.45
CA ALA A 13 -74.23 -97.39 8.14
C ALA A 13 -74.15 -95.86 8.09
N THR A 14 -75.25 -95.19 8.46
CA THR A 14 -75.34 -93.73 8.45
C THR A 14 -74.28 -93.09 9.33
N LEU A 15 -73.96 -93.68 10.49
CA LEU A 15 -72.92 -93.18 11.39
C LEU A 15 -71.50 -93.43 10.88
N HIS A 16 -71.25 -94.60 10.27
CA HIS A 16 -69.94 -95.01 9.78
C HIS A 16 -69.45 -94.17 8.59
N TRP A 17 -70.37 -93.73 7.71
CA TRP A 17 -70.00 -92.89 6.57
C TRP A 17 -69.96 -91.40 6.93
N GLY A 18 -68.82 -90.76 6.65
CA GLY A 18 -68.55 -89.36 7.01
C GLY A 18 -69.49 -88.33 6.36
N PRO A 19 -69.47 -87.06 6.82
CA PRO A 19 -70.43 -86.02 6.41
C PRO A 19 -70.56 -85.82 4.90
N SER A 20 -69.45 -85.99 4.17
CA SER A 20 -69.36 -85.79 2.71
C SER A 20 -70.15 -86.82 1.88
N ILE A 21 -70.41 -88.02 2.43
CA ILE A 21 -71.23 -89.06 1.78
C ILE A 21 -72.69 -88.94 2.23
N ARG A 22 -72.90 -88.58 3.50
CA ARG A 22 -74.22 -88.41 4.13
C ARG A 22 -75.08 -87.32 3.48
N GLY A 23 -74.43 -86.29 2.91
CA GLY A 23 -75.09 -85.19 2.20
C GLY A 23 -75.57 -85.51 0.77
N ARG A 24 -75.20 -86.67 0.21
CA ARG A 24 -75.61 -87.05 -1.15
C ARG A 24 -77.04 -87.60 -1.14
N THR A 25 -77.96 -86.86 -1.77
CA THR A 25 -79.41 -87.17 -1.85
C THR A 25 -79.70 -88.53 -2.49
N THR A 26 -78.86 -88.97 -3.43
CA THR A 26 -78.96 -90.29 -4.09
C THR A 26 -78.59 -91.44 -3.15
N PHE A 27 -77.51 -91.29 -2.38
CA PHE A 27 -77.06 -92.30 -1.41
C PHE A 27 -78.08 -92.50 -0.29
N LYS A 28 -78.56 -91.40 0.30
CA LYS A 28 -79.57 -91.43 1.37
C LYS A 28 -80.85 -92.15 0.93
N ARG A 29 -81.35 -91.85 -0.27
CA ARG A 29 -82.56 -92.48 -0.82
C ARG A 29 -82.41 -93.99 -1.06
N ARG A 30 -81.22 -94.47 -1.45
CA ARG A 30 -80.96 -95.92 -1.58
C ARG A 30 -80.86 -96.61 -0.22
N LEU A 31 -80.17 -95.97 0.73
CA LEU A 31 -80.04 -96.47 2.10
C LEU A 31 -81.42 -96.57 2.78
N ASP A 32 -82.29 -95.57 2.58
CA ASP A 32 -83.66 -95.57 3.12
C ASP A 32 -84.54 -96.66 2.48
N ALA A 33 -84.30 -97.01 1.21
CA ALA A 33 -85.02 -98.06 0.48
C ALA A 33 -84.50 -99.49 0.74
N ALA A 34 -83.32 -99.64 1.35
CA ALA A 34 -82.68 -100.93 1.63
C ALA A 34 -83.52 -101.75 2.62
N ARG A 35 -83.80 -103.01 2.27
CA ARG A 35 -84.61 -103.94 3.09
C ARG A 35 -83.82 -105.14 3.58
N SER A 36 -82.60 -105.32 3.09
CA SER A 36 -81.69 -106.40 3.48
C SER A 36 -80.29 -105.88 3.83
N PHE A 37 -79.49 -106.71 4.50
CA PHE A 37 -78.08 -106.41 4.79
C PHE A 37 -77.26 -106.24 3.49
N GLU A 38 -77.57 -107.04 2.47
CA GLU A 38 -76.90 -106.98 1.17
C GLU A 38 -77.24 -105.68 0.43
N ASP A 39 -78.46 -105.17 0.57
CA ASP A 39 -78.88 -103.87 0.02
C ASP A 39 -78.12 -102.70 0.67
N VAL A 40 -77.79 -102.81 1.96
CA VAL A 40 -77.01 -101.78 2.69
C VAL A 40 -75.55 -101.81 2.25
N LEU A 41 -74.96 -102.99 2.02
CA LEU A 41 -73.57 -103.11 1.56
C LEU A 41 -73.40 -102.62 0.11
N SER A 42 -74.36 -102.92 -0.75
CA SER A 42 -74.39 -102.48 -2.16
C SER A 42 -74.69 -100.99 -2.35
N CYS A 43 -75.07 -100.26 -1.28
CA CYS A 43 -75.15 -98.80 -1.31
C CYS A 43 -73.79 -98.10 -1.45
N ASN A 44 -72.67 -98.81 -1.30
CA ASN A 44 -71.33 -98.29 -1.56
C ASN A 44 -71.03 -98.30 -3.07
N GLU A 45 -71.51 -97.27 -3.76
CA GLU A 45 -71.06 -97.01 -5.13
C GLU A 45 -69.64 -96.44 -5.06
N PRO A 46 -68.66 -96.99 -5.80
CA PRO A 46 -67.33 -96.41 -5.85
C PRO A 46 -67.47 -94.95 -6.28
N VAL A 47 -66.82 -94.06 -5.54
CA VAL A 47 -66.79 -92.63 -5.90
C VAL A 47 -66.28 -92.55 -7.34
N PRO A 48 -67.01 -91.89 -8.26
CA PRO A 48 -66.55 -91.79 -9.64
C PRO A 48 -65.14 -91.22 -9.65
N VAL A 49 -64.24 -91.83 -10.42
CA VAL A 49 -62.81 -91.48 -10.48
C VAL A 49 -62.61 -90.06 -11.04
N ASP A 50 -63.56 -89.58 -11.85
CA ASP A 50 -63.49 -88.27 -12.52
C ASP A 50 -63.47 -87.07 -11.55
N PRO A 51 -64.37 -86.92 -10.55
CA PRO A 51 -64.32 -85.87 -9.54
C PRO A 51 -63.01 -85.81 -8.72
N LEU A 52 -62.42 -86.96 -8.38
CA LEU A 52 -61.17 -86.99 -7.60
C LEU A 52 -59.97 -86.54 -8.45
N THR A 53 -60.01 -86.80 -9.75
CA THR A 53 -58.99 -86.38 -10.71
C THR A 53 -59.08 -84.87 -11.00
N GLU A 54 -60.28 -84.29 -11.02
CA GLU A 54 -60.52 -82.84 -11.08
C GLU A 54 -59.96 -82.14 -9.83
N ILE A 55 -60.30 -82.62 -8.63
CA ILE A 55 -59.83 -82.06 -7.35
C ILE A 55 -58.30 -82.15 -7.23
N GLY A 56 -57.68 -83.25 -7.69
CA GLY A 56 -56.22 -83.39 -7.70
C GLY A 56 -55.53 -82.37 -8.62
N ARG A 57 -56.13 -82.06 -9.78
CA ARG A 57 -55.64 -81.01 -10.68
C ARG A 57 -55.81 -79.62 -10.08
N GLU A 58 -56.96 -79.33 -9.47
CA GLU A 58 -57.20 -78.06 -8.78
C GLU A 58 -56.23 -77.84 -7.62
N LEU A 59 -55.97 -78.87 -6.81
CA LEU A 59 -55.00 -78.79 -5.70
C LEU A 59 -53.58 -78.54 -6.22
N ALA A 60 -53.17 -79.24 -7.28
CA ALA A 60 -51.86 -79.03 -7.91
C ALA A 60 -51.74 -77.60 -8.49
N ALA A 61 -52.81 -77.08 -9.12
CA ALA A 61 -52.87 -75.73 -9.63
C ALA A 61 -52.81 -74.69 -8.50
N ALA A 62 -53.55 -74.89 -7.40
CA ALA A 62 -53.52 -74.03 -6.23
C ALA A 62 -52.13 -74.02 -5.57
N GLN A 63 -51.46 -75.17 -5.50
CA GLN A 63 -50.11 -75.27 -4.93
C GLN A 63 -49.05 -74.61 -5.83
N ALA A 64 -49.19 -74.70 -7.16
CA ALA A 64 -48.36 -73.96 -8.10
C ALA A 64 -48.60 -72.45 -8.00
N ALA A 65 -49.86 -72.02 -7.86
CA ALA A 65 -50.21 -70.61 -7.66
C ALA A 65 -49.65 -70.07 -6.34
N LEU A 66 -49.69 -70.85 -5.26
CA LEU A 66 -49.08 -70.46 -3.97
C LEU A 66 -47.58 -70.27 -4.11
N LYS A 67 -46.85 -71.23 -4.70
CA LYS A 67 -45.40 -71.09 -4.92
C LYS A 67 -45.05 -69.91 -5.81
N SER A 68 -45.87 -69.63 -6.83
CA SER A 68 -45.73 -68.45 -7.68
C SER A 68 -45.95 -67.16 -6.89
N ALA A 69 -46.95 -67.13 -6.00
CA ALA A 69 -47.22 -66.00 -5.12
C ALA A 69 -46.07 -65.77 -4.12
N GLU A 70 -45.54 -66.82 -3.49
CA GLU A 70 -44.37 -66.75 -2.61
C GLU A 70 -43.13 -66.24 -3.35
N ALA A 71 -42.89 -66.72 -4.58
CA ALA A 71 -41.80 -66.22 -5.41
C ALA A 71 -41.99 -64.73 -5.75
N SER A 72 -43.21 -64.29 -6.07
CA SER A 72 -43.47 -62.87 -6.32
C SER A 72 -43.35 -62.01 -5.05
N HIS A 73 -43.73 -62.53 -3.87
CA HIS A 73 -43.52 -61.87 -2.58
C HIS A 73 -42.04 -61.60 -2.32
N THR A 74 -41.18 -62.61 -2.47
CA THR A 74 -39.73 -62.44 -2.26
C THR A 74 -39.11 -61.44 -3.26
N VAL A 75 -39.58 -61.40 -4.50
CA VAL A 75 -39.15 -60.39 -5.48
C VAL A 75 -39.56 -58.98 -5.05
N ILE A 76 -40.78 -58.80 -4.53
CA ILE A 76 -41.27 -57.52 -4.04
C ILE A 76 -40.49 -57.08 -2.79
N GLU A 77 -40.23 -57.99 -1.85
CA GLU A 77 -39.43 -57.70 -0.65
C GLU A 77 -38.01 -57.24 -1.00
N ASN A 78 -37.34 -57.95 -1.92
CA ASN A 78 -36.00 -57.57 -2.36
C ASN A 78 -35.99 -56.19 -3.05
N LYS A 79 -37.02 -55.89 -3.85
CA LYS A 79 -37.19 -54.54 -4.46
C LYS A 79 -37.43 -53.47 -3.41
N LEU A 80 -38.29 -53.74 -2.43
CA LEU A 80 -38.58 -52.81 -1.35
C LEU A 80 -37.32 -52.50 -0.54
N PHE A 81 -36.51 -53.51 -0.24
CA PHE A 81 -35.24 -53.33 0.46
C PHE A 81 -34.25 -52.48 -0.36
N ALA A 82 -34.12 -52.74 -1.66
CA ALA A 82 -33.27 -51.95 -2.55
C ALA A 82 -33.72 -50.48 -2.61
N GLU A 83 -35.03 -50.22 -2.72
CA GLU A 83 -35.59 -48.87 -2.69
C GLU A 83 -35.37 -48.16 -1.35
N GLN A 84 -35.51 -48.87 -0.22
CA GLN A 84 -35.21 -48.30 1.10
C GLN A 84 -33.74 -47.89 1.24
N CYS A 85 -32.81 -48.72 0.75
CA CYS A 85 -31.39 -48.39 0.70
C CYS A 85 -31.12 -47.19 -0.21
N ALA A 86 -31.73 -47.15 -1.41
CA ALA A 86 -31.59 -46.02 -2.33
C ALA A 86 -32.11 -44.71 -1.71
N ARG A 87 -33.25 -44.77 -1.02
CA ARG A 87 -33.82 -43.63 -0.30
C ARG A 87 -32.91 -43.14 0.83
N ALA A 88 -32.40 -44.04 1.66
CA ALA A 88 -31.48 -43.67 2.74
C ALA A 88 -30.20 -42.99 2.20
N ASN A 89 -29.67 -43.49 1.08
CA ASN A 89 -28.55 -42.87 0.39
C ASN A 89 -28.91 -41.46 -0.13
N ALA A 90 -30.07 -41.31 -0.76
CA ALA A 90 -30.55 -40.02 -1.26
C ALA A 90 -30.76 -38.99 -0.13
N GLU A 91 -31.31 -39.43 1.02
CA GLU A 91 -31.47 -38.58 2.21
C GLU A 91 -30.11 -38.11 2.75
N THR A 92 -29.10 -39.00 2.77
CA THR A 92 -27.73 -38.65 3.19
C THR A 92 -27.12 -37.58 2.26
N TRP A 93 -27.26 -37.76 0.93
CA TRP A 93 -26.80 -36.76 -0.03
C TRP A 93 -27.52 -35.42 0.12
N ALA A 94 -28.84 -35.44 0.32
CA ALA A 94 -29.62 -34.21 0.53
C ALA A 94 -29.15 -33.44 1.77
N GLN A 95 -28.83 -34.15 2.86
CA GLN A 95 -28.27 -33.54 4.07
C GLN A 95 -26.89 -32.92 3.79
N GLN A 96 -26.02 -33.64 3.09
CA GLN A 96 -24.70 -33.15 2.72
C GLN A 96 -24.78 -31.88 1.87
N PHE A 97 -25.60 -31.89 0.81
CA PHE A 97 -25.79 -30.71 -0.04
C PHE A 97 -26.39 -29.52 0.72
N SER A 98 -27.27 -29.76 1.70
CA SER A 98 -27.77 -28.68 2.55
C SER A 98 -26.64 -28.08 3.41
N ALA A 99 -25.79 -28.92 4.01
CA ALA A 99 -24.66 -28.45 4.79
C ALA A 99 -23.67 -27.65 3.95
N ASP A 100 -23.34 -28.13 2.75
CA ASP A 100 -22.43 -27.46 1.82
C ASP A 100 -23.00 -26.11 1.34
N ARG A 101 -24.30 -26.07 1.02
CA ARG A 101 -24.99 -24.81 0.67
C ARG A 101 -24.91 -23.81 1.81
N ASP A 102 -25.15 -24.23 3.04
CA ASP A 102 -25.16 -23.35 4.20
C ASP A 102 -23.73 -22.85 4.53
N ALA A 103 -22.71 -23.69 4.34
CA ALA A 103 -21.31 -23.31 4.43
C ALA A 103 -20.91 -22.29 3.35
N ALA A 104 -21.27 -22.55 2.09
CA ALA A 104 -21.04 -21.62 0.99
C ALA A 104 -21.72 -20.27 1.22
N HIS A 105 -22.92 -20.27 1.81
CA HIS A 105 -23.64 -19.04 2.13
C HIS A 105 -22.93 -18.20 3.22
N LYS A 106 -22.28 -18.85 4.19
CA LYS A 106 -21.45 -18.17 5.20
C LYS A 106 -20.20 -17.57 4.56
N GLU A 107 -19.52 -18.31 3.69
CA GLU A 107 -18.36 -17.81 2.95
C GLU A 107 -18.70 -16.58 2.09
N VAL A 108 -19.82 -16.62 1.36
CA VAL A 108 -20.28 -15.47 0.55
C VAL A 108 -20.51 -14.23 1.42
N LYS A 109 -21.07 -14.38 2.63
CA LYS A 109 -21.25 -13.25 3.56
C LYS A 109 -19.90 -12.69 4.00
N LEU A 110 -18.94 -13.56 4.32
CA LEU A 110 -17.59 -13.15 4.73
C LEU A 110 -16.88 -12.41 3.60
N VAL A 111 -16.90 -12.95 2.38
CA VAL A 111 -16.31 -12.32 1.19
C VAL A 111 -16.92 -10.95 0.95
N LYS A 112 -18.25 -10.81 0.99
CA LYS A 112 -18.93 -9.51 0.83
C LYS A 112 -18.53 -8.50 1.90
N SER A 113 -18.39 -8.93 3.15
CA SER A 113 -17.95 -8.03 4.24
C SER A 113 -16.50 -7.56 4.03
N ARG A 114 -15.62 -8.44 3.55
CA ARG A 114 -14.22 -8.13 3.26
C ARG A 114 -14.09 -7.22 2.04
N GLU A 115 -14.87 -7.47 1.00
CA GLU A 115 -14.98 -6.61 -0.19
C GLU A 115 -15.39 -5.19 0.20
N ALA A 116 -16.44 -5.04 1.02
CA ALA A 116 -16.88 -3.74 1.52
C ALA A 116 -15.77 -3.03 2.31
N SER A 117 -15.08 -3.74 3.20
CA SER A 117 -13.95 -3.19 3.96
C SER A 117 -12.79 -2.73 3.07
N LEU A 118 -12.43 -3.51 2.05
CA LEU A 118 -11.38 -3.15 1.11
C LEU A 118 -11.78 -1.95 0.25
N ASN A 119 -13.05 -1.88 -0.16
CA ASN A 119 -13.53 -0.77 -0.97
C ASN A 119 -13.48 0.57 -0.20
N VAL A 120 -13.73 0.54 1.11
CA VAL A 120 -13.52 1.72 1.99
C VAL A 120 -12.05 2.11 2.03
N GLN A 121 -11.13 1.17 2.26
CA GLN A 121 -9.68 1.46 2.29
C GLN A 121 -9.16 2.00 0.95
N ILE A 122 -9.67 1.47 -0.17
CA ILE A 122 -9.34 1.96 -1.52
C ILE A 122 -9.92 3.37 -1.75
N SER A 123 -11.12 3.65 -1.23
CA SER A 123 -11.71 4.98 -1.28
C SER A 123 -10.93 6.00 -0.44
N GLU A 124 -10.34 5.54 0.67
CA GLU A 124 -9.40 6.29 1.52
C GLU A 124 -8.01 6.52 0.88
N ASN A 125 -7.92 6.49 -0.45
CA ASN A 125 -6.80 6.96 -1.28
C ASN A 125 -6.40 8.45 -1.08
N VAL A 126 -6.79 9.04 0.05
CA VAL A 126 -6.30 10.30 0.61
C VAL A 126 -4.77 10.32 0.62
N VAL A 127 -4.13 9.20 0.94
CA VAL A 127 -2.67 9.09 0.93
C VAL A 127 -2.10 9.30 -0.48
N ILE A 128 -2.68 8.69 -1.51
CA ILE A 128 -2.22 8.87 -2.91
C ILE A 128 -2.41 10.33 -3.34
N LYS A 129 -3.58 10.92 -3.05
CA LYS A 129 -3.84 12.34 -3.38
C LYS A 129 -2.87 13.29 -2.66
N SER A 130 -2.62 13.06 -1.37
CA SER A 130 -1.68 13.86 -0.58
C SER A 130 -0.25 13.76 -1.12
N HIS A 131 0.19 12.58 -1.53
CA HIS A 131 1.49 12.43 -2.19
C HIS A 131 1.54 13.17 -3.52
N GLN A 132 0.48 13.10 -4.34
CA GLN A 132 0.43 13.83 -5.61
C GLN A 132 0.59 15.35 -5.40
N GLU A 133 -0.16 15.92 -4.45
CA GLU A 133 -0.04 17.35 -4.10
C GLU A 133 1.37 17.70 -3.59
N MET A 134 2.00 16.81 -2.84
CA MET A 134 3.38 16.99 -2.37
C MET A 134 4.38 17.02 -3.55
N TYR A 135 4.23 16.11 -4.51
CA TYR A 135 5.05 16.07 -5.72
C TYR A 135 4.87 17.35 -6.55
N ASP A 136 3.63 17.78 -6.78
CA ASP A 136 3.34 19.01 -7.53
C ASP A 136 3.97 20.24 -6.85
N ARG A 137 3.92 20.31 -5.52
CA ARG A 137 4.56 21.38 -4.74
C ARG A 137 6.09 21.35 -4.86
N LEU A 138 6.68 20.15 -4.86
CA LEU A 138 8.13 19.98 -4.99
C LEU A 138 8.60 20.39 -6.38
N GLU A 139 7.90 19.96 -7.43
CA GLU A 139 8.19 20.31 -8.82
C GLU A 139 8.14 21.83 -9.02
N ASN A 140 7.09 22.49 -8.51
CA ASN A 140 6.97 23.94 -8.57
C ASN A 140 8.14 24.66 -7.88
N ARG A 141 8.59 24.17 -6.71
CA ARG A 141 9.76 24.73 -6.02
C ARG A 141 11.04 24.54 -6.81
N PHE A 142 11.22 23.37 -7.42
CA PHE A 142 12.39 23.08 -8.25
C PHE A 142 12.45 23.99 -9.47
N GLN A 143 11.33 24.18 -10.17
CA GLN A 143 11.23 25.10 -11.30
C GLN A 143 11.51 26.55 -10.91
N LEU A 144 11.02 27.02 -9.76
CA LEU A 144 11.34 28.34 -9.23
C LEU A 144 12.85 28.49 -8.93
N ALA A 145 13.46 27.49 -8.30
CA ALA A 145 14.89 27.51 -8.01
C ALA A 145 15.74 27.54 -9.30
N LEU A 146 15.35 26.78 -10.33
CA LEU A 146 15.99 26.81 -11.64
C LEU A 146 15.93 28.20 -12.27
N ARG A 147 14.74 28.83 -12.30
CA ARG A 147 14.57 30.20 -12.82
C ARG A 147 15.41 31.22 -12.04
N SER A 148 15.43 31.10 -10.70
CA SER A 148 16.24 31.97 -9.85
C SER A 148 17.74 31.81 -10.13
N ASN A 149 18.22 30.58 -10.30
CA ASN A 149 19.62 30.33 -10.63
C ASN A 149 19.99 30.87 -12.02
N GLU A 150 19.08 30.80 -12.99
CA GLU A 150 19.30 31.39 -14.31
C GLU A 150 19.47 32.91 -14.22
N ILE A 151 18.65 33.59 -13.41
CA ILE A 151 18.76 35.03 -13.17
C ILE A 151 20.09 35.36 -12.49
N LEU A 152 20.41 34.68 -11.39
CA LEU A 152 21.67 34.89 -10.66
C LEU A 152 22.90 34.67 -11.54
N THR A 153 22.85 33.67 -12.42
CA THR A 153 23.95 33.41 -13.37
C THR A 153 24.15 34.58 -14.32
N LYS A 154 23.05 35.20 -14.81
CA LYS A 154 23.12 36.39 -15.67
C LYS A 154 23.69 37.59 -14.91
N GLU A 155 23.25 37.82 -13.68
CA GLU A 155 23.74 38.92 -12.84
C GLU A 155 25.23 38.78 -12.50
N VAL A 156 25.66 37.58 -12.11
CA VAL A 156 27.08 37.29 -11.82
C VAL A 156 27.95 37.51 -13.06
N ASN A 157 27.50 37.07 -14.23
CA ASN A 157 28.23 37.29 -15.48
C ASN A 157 28.27 38.78 -15.86
N HIS A 158 27.19 39.51 -15.63
CA HIS A 158 27.15 40.95 -15.85
C HIS A 158 28.13 41.68 -14.94
N GLY A 159 28.08 41.46 -13.62
CA GLY A 159 29.02 42.05 -12.67
C GLY A 159 30.47 41.68 -12.95
N ARG A 160 30.74 40.43 -13.39
CA ARG A 160 32.07 40.01 -13.84
C ARG A 160 32.56 40.84 -15.04
N SER A 161 31.68 41.12 -16.00
CA SER A 161 31.99 41.95 -17.17
C SER A 161 32.33 43.39 -16.75
N GLU A 162 31.51 44.00 -15.90
CA GLU A 162 31.74 45.35 -15.39
C GLU A 162 33.06 45.44 -14.61
N TYR A 163 33.34 44.46 -13.76
CA TYR A 163 34.59 44.39 -13.00
C TYR A 163 35.81 44.30 -13.92
N LEU A 164 35.74 43.50 -14.99
CA LEU A 164 36.82 43.41 -15.99
C LEU A 164 37.06 44.75 -16.70
N VAL A 165 36.00 45.47 -17.07
CA VAL A 165 36.10 46.83 -17.64
C VAL A 165 36.75 47.79 -16.63
N GLY A 166 36.35 47.72 -15.36
CA GLY A 166 36.95 48.50 -14.27
C GLY A 166 38.45 48.25 -14.08
N ILE A 167 38.88 46.98 -14.10
CA ILE A 167 40.31 46.63 -14.05
C ILE A 167 41.07 47.25 -15.23
N GLN A 168 40.53 47.18 -16.44
CA GLN A 168 41.18 47.77 -17.61
C GLN A 168 41.34 49.28 -17.48
N ALA A 169 40.29 49.97 -17.03
CA ALA A 169 40.32 51.41 -16.79
C ALA A 169 41.34 51.77 -15.69
N PHE A 170 41.36 51.03 -14.58
CA PHE A 170 42.32 51.22 -13.50
C PHE A 170 43.76 51.00 -13.97
N LYS A 171 44.01 49.92 -14.72
CA LYS A 171 45.33 49.62 -15.30
C LYS A 171 45.82 50.77 -16.18
N LYS A 172 44.97 51.29 -17.06
CA LYS A 172 45.28 52.44 -17.92
C LYS A 172 45.58 53.71 -17.12
N SER A 173 44.78 53.97 -16.08
CA SER A 173 45.02 55.10 -15.17
C SER A 173 46.36 54.97 -14.43
N HIS A 174 46.68 53.77 -13.95
CA HIS A 174 47.95 53.48 -13.29
C HIS A 174 49.15 53.68 -14.24
N GLU A 175 49.07 53.19 -15.47
CA GLU A 175 50.09 53.41 -16.51
C GLU A 175 50.29 54.90 -16.80
N ASN A 176 49.20 55.68 -16.91
CA ASN A 176 49.26 57.12 -17.11
C ASN A 176 49.93 57.84 -15.94
N LEU A 177 49.55 57.51 -14.69
CA LEU A 177 50.15 58.09 -13.49
C LEU A 177 51.65 57.77 -13.42
N HIS A 178 52.02 56.52 -13.67
CA HIS A 178 53.42 56.10 -13.72
C HIS A 178 54.22 56.95 -14.73
N LYS A 179 53.68 57.18 -15.93
CA LYS A 179 54.31 58.03 -16.95
C LYS A 179 54.53 59.47 -16.47
N ILE A 180 53.54 60.07 -15.79
CA ILE A 180 53.65 61.43 -15.22
C ILE A 180 54.72 61.47 -14.13
N LEU A 181 54.73 60.48 -13.23
CA LEU A 181 55.73 60.40 -12.16
C LEU A 181 57.16 60.27 -12.74
N CYS A 182 57.35 59.43 -13.77
CA CYS A 182 58.65 59.33 -14.46
C CYS A 182 59.10 60.63 -15.13
N GLN A 183 58.17 61.50 -15.56
CA GLN A 183 58.50 62.83 -16.12
C GLN A 183 58.77 63.89 -15.04
N THR A 184 58.15 63.73 -13.88
CA THR A 184 58.23 64.67 -12.75
C THR A 184 59.40 64.36 -11.84
N ASP A 185 60.01 63.17 -11.94
CA ASP A 185 61.25 62.85 -11.26
C ASP A 185 62.30 63.91 -11.63
N PRO A 186 62.67 64.81 -10.70
CA PRO A 186 63.54 65.90 -11.02
C PRO A 186 64.91 65.30 -11.27
N LYS A 187 65.26 65.10 -12.55
CA LYS A 187 66.66 64.92 -12.92
C LYS A 187 67.43 66.01 -12.20
N GLU A 188 68.41 65.65 -11.38
CA GLU A 188 69.28 66.61 -10.72
C GLU A 188 69.97 67.44 -11.81
N THR A 189 69.34 68.55 -12.17
CA THR A 189 69.90 69.50 -13.13
C THR A 189 71.05 70.23 -12.47
N THR A 190 72.01 70.67 -13.28
CA THR A 190 73.11 71.54 -12.82
C THR A 190 72.59 72.75 -12.03
N LEU A 191 71.40 73.25 -12.35
CA LEU A 191 70.77 74.37 -11.66
C LEU A 191 70.27 74.00 -10.26
N THR A 192 69.61 72.85 -10.08
CA THR A 192 69.17 72.39 -8.76
C THR A 192 70.34 72.06 -7.84
N LEU A 193 71.44 71.50 -8.36
CA LEU A 193 72.68 71.31 -7.60
C LEU A 193 73.29 72.64 -7.16
N LYS A 194 73.41 73.62 -8.08
CA LYS A 194 73.92 74.97 -7.77
C LYS A 194 73.07 75.69 -6.72
N LEU A 195 71.74 75.60 -6.82
CA LEU A 195 70.85 76.20 -5.82
C LEU A 195 71.02 75.55 -4.44
N ARG A 196 71.13 74.22 -4.37
CA ARG A 196 71.36 73.50 -3.11
C ARG A 196 72.68 73.92 -2.47
N GLU A 197 73.74 74.03 -3.26
CA GLU A 197 75.05 74.49 -2.78
C GLU A 197 75.01 75.94 -2.29
N ARG A 198 74.38 76.85 -3.05
CA ARG A 198 74.18 78.24 -2.62
C ARG A 198 73.40 78.34 -1.32
N ASN A 199 72.35 77.54 -1.17
CA ASN A 199 71.52 77.55 0.04
C ASN A 199 72.33 77.07 1.26
N ARG A 200 73.17 76.02 1.09
CA ARG A 200 74.13 75.60 2.11
C ARG A 200 75.09 76.73 2.49
N ASP A 201 75.61 77.48 1.51
CA ASP A 201 76.51 78.60 1.80
C ASP A 201 75.81 79.76 2.52
N LEU A 202 74.60 80.12 2.11
CA LEU A 202 73.78 81.13 2.78
C LEU A 202 73.52 80.74 4.24
N VAL A 203 73.17 79.48 4.52
CA VAL A 203 73.00 78.98 5.88
C VAL A 203 74.29 79.14 6.70
N ARG A 204 75.46 78.85 6.12
CA ARG A 204 76.75 79.07 6.81
C ARG A 204 77.01 80.55 7.07
N ARG A 205 76.67 81.44 6.13
CA ARG A 205 76.81 82.89 6.28
C ARG A 205 75.91 83.44 7.38
N VAL A 206 74.65 83.03 7.40
CA VAL A 206 73.69 83.38 8.46
C VAL A 206 74.23 82.97 9.82
N LYS A 207 74.71 81.72 9.95
CA LYS A 207 75.30 81.23 11.20
C LYS A 207 76.53 82.04 11.66
N ARG A 208 77.39 82.48 10.71
CA ARG A 208 78.52 83.36 11.02
C ARG A 208 78.06 84.74 11.49
N LEU A 209 77.04 85.30 10.84
CA LEU A 209 76.48 86.61 11.20
C LEU A 209 75.80 86.56 12.57
N GLU A 210 75.01 85.52 12.86
CA GLU A 210 74.40 85.31 14.17
C GLU A 210 75.46 85.26 15.28
N LYS A 211 76.57 84.55 15.04
CA LYS A 211 77.69 84.49 16.00
C LYS A 211 78.36 85.85 16.20
N ALA A 212 78.60 86.59 15.11
CA ALA A 212 79.15 87.94 15.19
C ALA A 212 78.22 88.90 15.93
N ASN A 213 76.92 88.82 15.66
CA ASN A 213 75.90 89.63 16.31
C ASN A 213 75.79 89.32 17.81
N SER A 214 75.84 88.05 18.19
CA SER A 214 75.88 87.63 19.60
C SER A 214 77.14 88.16 20.31
N ALA A 215 78.30 88.12 19.65
CA ALA A 215 79.55 88.64 20.19
C ALA A 215 79.56 90.18 20.33
N LEU A 216 78.93 90.90 19.40
CA LEU A 216 78.75 92.35 19.50
C LEU A 216 77.79 92.70 20.64
N SER A 217 76.65 92.02 20.70
CA SER A 217 75.64 92.22 21.74
C SER A 217 76.18 91.95 23.14
N SER A 218 77.10 90.98 23.31
CA SER A 218 77.72 90.72 24.61
C SER A 218 78.78 91.75 25.02
N ARG A 219 79.44 92.40 24.05
CA ARG A 219 80.41 93.48 24.29
C ARG A 219 79.75 94.83 24.52
N LEU A 220 78.62 95.08 23.87
CA LEU A 220 77.82 96.29 24.03
C LEU A 220 76.91 96.14 25.26
N ARG A 221 77.37 96.65 26.40
CA ARG A 221 76.50 96.81 27.58
C ARG A 221 75.65 98.08 27.43
N LEU A 222 74.63 97.99 26.60
CA LEU A 222 73.72 99.11 26.30
C LEU A 222 73.04 99.66 27.56
N GLU A 223 72.80 98.82 28.58
CA GLU A 223 72.23 99.23 29.88
C GLU A 223 73.12 100.18 30.69
N VAL A 224 74.42 100.25 30.39
CA VAL A 224 75.40 101.11 31.09
C VAL A 224 75.76 102.35 30.25
N MET A 225 75.21 102.45 29.04
CA MET A 225 75.40 103.61 28.17
C MET A 225 74.32 104.66 28.44
N ASP A 226 74.72 105.94 28.38
CA ASP A 226 73.81 107.08 28.53
C ASP A 226 72.68 107.04 27.46
N PRO A 227 71.40 107.12 27.85
CA PRO A 227 70.27 107.02 26.93
C PRO A 227 70.28 108.09 25.83
N GLU A 228 70.66 109.33 26.16
CA GLU A 228 70.79 110.43 25.21
C GLU A 228 71.91 110.18 24.19
N ALA A 229 73.07 109.64 24.62
CA ALA A 229 74.16 109.24 23.72
C ALA A 229 73.77 108.07 22.78
N LEU A 230 73.01 107.09 23.27
CA LEU A 230 72.49 105.99 22.44
C LEU A 230 71.54 106.50 21.35
N VAL A 231 70.67 107.46 21.69
CA VAL A 231 69.77 108.10 20.73
C VAL A 231 70.56 108.83 19.65
N ILE A 232 71.66 109.51 19.99
CA ILE A 232 72.52 110.21 19.01
C ILE A 232 73.22 109.22 18.07
N MET A 233 73.78 108.12 18.58
CA MET A 233 74.43 107.09 17.77
C MET A 233 73.45 106.36 16.83
N VAL A 234 72.25 106.04 17.30
CA VAL A 234 71.22 105.34 16.50
C VAL A 234 70.60 106.28 15.46
N LYS A 235 70.42 107.56 15.79
CA LYS A 235 69.79 108.56 14.92
C LYS A 235 70.76 109.20 13.93
N GLY A 236 72.02 108.74 13.88
CA GLY A 236 73.02 109.16 12.90
C GLY A 236 73.57 110.57 13.11
N GLY A 237 73.58 111.07 14.35
CA GLY A 237 74.05 112.40 14.69
C GLY A 237 75.57 112.51 14.79
N PHE A 238 76.30 112.35 13.68
CA PHE A 238 77.67 112.85 13.56
C PHE A 238 77.72 113.98 12.53
N SER A 239 77.82 115.22 13.03
CA SER A 239 78.22 116.39 12.27
C SER A 239 79.63 116.79 12.70
N SER A 240 80.61 116.57 11.82
CA SER A 240 81.93 117.23 11.75
C SER A 240 82.70 116.54 10.61
N SER A 241 82.95 117.12 9.44
CA SER A 241 83.69 118.37 9.20
C SER A 241 84.87 118.53 10.16
N ILE A 242 86.03 118.00 9.77
CA ILE A 242 87.34 118.67 9.84
C ILE A 242 88.26 117.95 8.84
N CYS A 243 88.85 118.78 7.97
CA CYS A 243 89.82 118.46 6.94
C CYS A 243 91.11 117.86 7.50
N LEU A 244 91.68 116.89 6.78
CA LEU A 244 93.12 116.87 6.49
C LEU A 244 93.33 116.28 5.08
N SER A 245 93.67 117.18 4.15
CA SER A 245 94.39 116.86 2.93
C SER A 245 95.87 116.63 3.27
N VAL A 246 96.53 115.69 2.60
CA VAL A 246 97.87 115.77 1.97
C VAL A 246 98.22 114.38 1.43
N SER A 247 98.44 114.34 0.12
CA SER A 247 99.07 113.31 -0.75
C SER A 247 98.46 111.91 -0.85
#